data_AF-A0A4Q9L5D9-F1
#
_entry.id   AF-A0A4Q9L5D9-F1
#
_cell.length_a   1.000
_cell.length_b   1.000
_cell.length_c   1.000
_cell.angle_alpha   90.00
_cell.angle_beta   90.00
_cell.angle_gamma   90.00
#
_symmetry.space_group_name_H-M   'P 1'
#
loop_
_entity.id
_entity.type
_entity.pdbx_description
1 polymer ?
#
loop_
_entity_poly.entity_id
_entity_poly.type
_entity_poly.pdbx_seq_one_letter_code
_entity_poly.pdbx_strand_id
1 'polypeptide(L)'
;MRKETLYIRILLTSICLWLAIITLKSYLKRTNKNPRLVKNNVKDNQSYAFTESKVHTGAMTKQEIRKRLGNSTWVLLHTMAATYPAFPTQEHKKDVLKFLILLTKVFPCGDCAKHMQKMFSDYPPRISSHDDFVQWLCECHNMVNERLKLPQFDCSKADEIWECGCEV
;
A
#
# COMPACT_ATOMS: atom_id res chain seq x y z
N MET A 1 52.35 15.20 -11.32
CA MET A 1 51.59 14.01 -10.84
C MET A 1 50.76 14.26 -9.57
N ARG A 2 51.21 15.00 -8.53
CA ARG A 2 50.41 15.22 -7.29
C ARG A 2 49.17 16.13 -7.45
N LYS A 3 49.21 17.12 -8.34
CA LYS A 3 48.10 18.08 -8.53
C LYS A 3 46.90 17.41 -9.21
N GLU A 4 47.13 16.57 -10.22
CA GLU A 4 46.08 15.78 -10.89
C GLU A 4 45.30 14.90 -9.92
N THR A 5 46.00 14.19 -9.03
CA THR A 5 45.35 13.36 -8.01
C THR A 5 44.55 14.18 -7.00
N LEU A 6 44.99 15.42 -6.69
CA LEU A 6 44.26 16.33 -5.82
C LEU A 6 42.96 16.82 -6.48
N TYR A 7 43.00 17.19 -7.75
CA TYR A 7 41.81 17.61 -8.51
C TYR A 7 40.78 16.48 -8.64
N ILE A 8 41.24 15.25 -8.92
CA ILE A 8 40.36 14.07 -8.99
C ILE A 8 39.68 13.82 -7.63
N ARG A 9 40.42 13.92 -6.52
CA ARG A 9 39.83 13.76 -5.17
C ARG A 9 38.80 14.83 -4.87
N ILE A 10 39.10 16.09 -5.16
CA ILE A 10 38.14 17.19 -4.97
C ILE A 10 36.88 16.94 -5.78
N LEU A 11 37.01 16.61 -7.07
CA LEU A 11 35.88 16.31 -7.95
C LEU A 11 35.01 15.16 -7.42
N LEU A 12 35.63 14.04 -7.01
CA LEU A 12 34.90 12.90 -6.44
C LEU A 12 34.18 13.27 -5.14
N THR A 13 34.82 14.02 -4.25
CA THR A 13 34.17 14.47 -3.01
C THR A 13 33.01 15.42 -3.29
N SER A 14 33.15 16.32 -4.26
CA SER A 14 32.07 17.23 -4.66
C SER A 14 30.88 16.48 -5.28
N ILE A 15 31.14 15.46 -6.10
CA ILE A 15 30.09 14.59 -6.66
C ILE A 15 29.36 13.81 -5.56
N CYS A 16 30.11 13.19 -4.63
CA CYS A 16 29.52 12.48 -3.51
C CYS A 16 28.66 13.39 -2.62
N LEU A 17 29.14 14.60 -2.32
CA LEU A 17 28.39 15.58 -1.54
C LEU A 17 27.10 16.00 -2.26
N TRP A 18 27.16 16.21 -3.57
CA TRP A 18 26.01 16.58 -4.38
C TRP A 18 24.96 15.46 -4.43
N LEU A 19 25.37 14.20 -4.60
CA LEU A 19 24.48 13.05 -4.53
C LEU A 19 23.83 12.91 -3.15
N ALA A 20 24.58 13.12 -2.06
CA ALA A 20 24.05 13.11 -0.70
C ALA A 20 23.04 14.25 -0.45
N ILE A 21 23.26 15.43 -1.01
CA ILE A 21 22.33 16.55 -0.92
C ILE A 21 21.04 16.25 -1.69
N ILE A 22 21.12 15.60 -2.85
CA ILE A 22 19.93 15.20 -3.62
C ILE A 22 19.10 14.19 -2.84
N THR A 23 19.73 13.14 -2.29
CA THR A 23 19.02 12.11 -1.53
C THR A 23 18.41 12.67 -0.24
N LEU A 24 19.11 13.59 0.44
CA LEU A 24 18.60 14.29 1.61
C LEU A 24 17.41 15.19 1.24
N LYS A 25 17.47 15.94 0.13
CA LYS A 25 16.34 16.75 -0.35
C LYS A 25 15.14 15.90 -0.74
N SER A 26 15.33 14.74 -1.37
CA SER A 26 14.22 13.82 -1.69
C SER A 26 13.61 13.23 -0.42
N TYR A 27 14.43 12.88 0.57
CA TYR A 27 13.97 12.42 1.88
C TYR A 27 13.16 13.51 2.60
N LEU A 28 13.70 14.72 2.71
CA LEU A 28 13.02 15.86 3.34
C LEU A 28 11.73 16.29 2.61
N LYS A 29 11.67 16.16 1.28
CA LYS A 29 10.44 16.40 0.51
C LYS A 29 9.37 15.33 0.80
N ARG A 30 9.75 14.07 1.04
CA ARG A 30 8.82 13.00 1.44
C ARG A 30 8.30 13.23 2.86
N THR A 31 9.14 13.70 3.80
CA THR A 31 8.69 14.03 5.17
C THR A 31 7.85 15.32 5.24
N ASN A 32 8.17 16.34 4.42
CA ASN A 32 7.46 17.63 4.40
C ASN A 32 6.18 17.60 3.53
N LYS A 33 5.88 16.49 2.84
CA LYS A 33 4.59 16.31 2.14
C LYS A 33 3.42 16.03 3.08
N ASN A 34 3.64 16.04 4.40
CA ASN A 34 2.56 15.98 5.39
C ASN A 34 2.26 17.32 6.11
N PRO A 35 1.91 18.44 5.42
CA PRO A 35 1.34 19.59 6.06
C PRO A 35 -0.16 19.64 5.75
N ARG A 36 -0.96 18.74 6.34
CA ARG A 36 -2.40 19.01 6.48
C ARG A 36 -2.61 19.76 7.78
N LEU A 37 -2.40 21.08 7.70
CA LEU A 37 -3.10 22.02 8.55
C LEU A 37 -4.60 21.79 8.34
N VAL A 38 -5.20 21.05 9.27
CA VAL A 38 -6.64 20.97 9.43
C VAL A 38 -7.14 22.39 9.75
N LYS A 39 -7.56 23.13 8.72
CA LYS A 39 -8.39 24.31 8.92
C LYS A 39 -9.78 23.82 9.30
N ASN A 40 -10.02 23.67 10.60
CA ASN A 40 -11.36 23.51 11.13
C ASN A 40 -12.15 24.79 10.86
N ASN A 41 -13.00 24.74 9.84
CA ASN A 41 -14.12 25.66 9.66
C ASN A 41 -15.37 24.81 9.38
N VAL A 42 -15.80 24.06 10.40
CA VAL A 42 -17.17 23.55 10.44
C VAL A 42 -18.00 24.66 11.05
N LYS A 43 -18.64 25.44 10.18
CA LYS A 43 -19.80 26.23 10.58
C LYS A 43 -20.97 25.26 10.68
N ASP A 44 -21.44 25.04 11.89
CA ASP A 44 -22.70 24.39 12.19
C ASP A 44 -23.83 25.17 11.51
N ASN A 45 -24.43 24.57 10.48
CA ASN A 45 -25.88 24.53 10.24
C ASN A 45 -26.15 23.94 8.87
N GLN A 46 -26.36 22.63 8.85
CA GLN A 46 -27.26 22.07 7.87
C GLN A 46 -28.08 21.01 8.59
N SER A 47 -29.35 21.34 8.81
CA SER A 47 -30.40 20.39 9.16
C SER A 47 -30.38 19.28 8.09
N TYR A 48 -29.63 18.22 8.36
CA TYR A 48 -29.66 17.04 7.53
C TYR A 48 -31.01 16.41 7.77
N ALA A 49 -31.92 16.62 6.83
CA ALA A 49 -33.13 15.83 6.74
C ALA A 49 -32.71 14.37 6.85
N PHE A 50 -33.11 13.72 7.94
CA PHE A 50 -32.99 12.29 8.13
C PHE A 50 -33.91 11.65 7.09
N THR A 51 -33.43 11.54 5.84
CA THR A 51 -34.00 10.58 4.91
C THR A 51 -33.81 9.25 5.59
N GLU A 52 -34.92 8.61 5.97
CA GLU A 52 -34.96 7.27 6.54
C GLU A 52 -33.94 6.39 5.83
N SER A 53 -32.79 6.20 6.48
CA SER A 53 -31.88 5.13 6.12
C SER A 53 -32.73 3.90 6.29
N LYS A 54 -33.06 3.23 5.16
CA LYS A 54 -33.63 1.89 5.17
C LYS A 54 -32.76 1.05 6.07
N VAL A 55 -33.18 0.90 7.32
CA VAL A 55 -32.57 0.01 8.29
C VAL A 55 -32.60 -1.36 7.62
N HIS A 56 -31.44 -1.86 7.22
CA HIS A 56 -31.29 -3.19 6.65
C HIS A 56 -31.57 -4.20 7.76
N THR A 57 -32.85 -4.48 8.01
CA THR A 57 -33.34 -5.55 8.87
C THR A 57 -33.33 -6.91 8.16
N GLY A 58 -32.78 -7.01 6.95
CA GLY A 58 -32.67 -8.24 6.17
C GLY A 58 -31.30 -8.91 6.28
N ALA A 59 -31.28 -10.24 6.42
CA ALA A 59 -30.06 -11.03 6.32
C ALA A 59 -29.37 -10.80 4.95
N MET A 60 -28.05 -10.59 4.95
CA MET A 60 -27.26 -10.39 3.73
C MET A 60 -27.32 -11.61 2.80
N THR A 61 -27.31 -11.37 1.49
CA THR A 61 -27.13 -12.41 0.48
C THR A 61 -25.72 -13.01 0.53
N LYS A 62 -25.54 -14.23 0.00
CA LYS A 62 -24.22 -14.87 -0.12
C LYS A 62 -23.20 -14.01 -0.88
N GLN A 63 -23.67 -13.28 -1.90
CA GLN A 63 -22.82 -12.40 -2.70
C GLN A 63 -22.35 -11.18 -1.89
N GLU A 64 -23.24 -10.55 -1.14
CA GLU A 64 -22.89 -9.42 -0.26
C GLU A 64 -21.93 -9.85 0.84
N ILE A 65 -22.16 -11.01 1.45
CA ILE A 65 -21.25 -11.59 2.45
C ILE A 65 -19.86 -11.81 1.84
N ARG A 66 -19.78 -12.43 0.65
CA ARG A 66 -18.51 -12.67 -0.05
C ARG A 66 -17.82 -11.37 -0.43
N LYS A 67 -18.56 -10.37 -0.90
CA LYS A 67 -18.02 -9.04 -1.25
C LYS A 67 -17.49 -8.31 -0.02
N ARG A 68 -18.24 -8.33 1.10
CA ARG A 68 -17.82 -7.74 2.37
C ARG A 68 -16.54 -8.40 2.87
N LEU A 69 -16.47 -9.73 2.87
CA LEU A 69 -15.26 -10.47 3.24
C LEU A 69 -14.06 -10.07 2.37
N GLY A 70 -14.23 -10.07 1.04
CA GLY A 70 -13.16 -9.68 0.11
C GLY A 70 -12.68 -8.24 0.33
N ASN A 71 -13.61 -7.28 0.42
CA ASN A 71 -13.30 -5.87 0.66
C ASN A 71 -12.54 -5.69 1.98
N SER A 72 -13.00 -6.32 3.07
CA SER A 72 -12.33 -6.23 4.37
C SER A 72 -10.91 -6.82 4.34
N THR A 73 -10.70 -7.92 3.62
CA THR A 73 -9.35 -8.48 3.44
C THR A 73 -8.46 -7.58 2.60
N TRP A 74 -8.97 -6.96 1.54
CA TRP A 74 -8.19 -6.02 0.75
C TRP A 74 -7.81 -4.78 1.52
N VAL A 75 -8.70 -4.24 2.36
CA VAL A 75 -8.36 -3.14 3.28
C VAL A 75 -7.19 -3.54 4.17
N LEU A 76 -7.25 -4.71 4.84
CA LEU A 76 -6.16 -5.20 5.67
C LEU A 76 -4.84 -5.31 4.90
N LEU A 77 -4.87 -5.97 3.74
CA LEU A 77 -3.68 -6.21 2.92
C LEU A 77 -3.03 -4.90 2.46
N HIS A 78 -3.84 -3.97 1.95
CA HIS A 78 -3.32 -2.70 1.45
C HIS A 78 -2.81 -1.80 2.57
N THR A 79 -3.47 -1.78 3.73
CA THR A 79 -2.95 -1.09 4.92
C THR A 79 -1.65 -1.73 5.45
N MET A 80 -1.51 -3.06 5.38
CA MET A 80 -0.25 -3.74 5.68
C MET A 80 0.87 -3.33 4.71
N ALA A 81 0.58 -3.18 3.43
CA ALA A 81 1.55 -2.71 2.45
C ALA A 81 1.93 -1.24 2.67
N ALA A 82 0.95 -0.38 2.95
CA ALA A 82 1.15 1.04 3.23
C ALA A 82 1.98 1.31 4.51
N THR A 83 1.95 0.40 5.47
CA THR A 83 2.79 0.49 6.68
C THR A 83 4.09 -0.31 6.57
N TYR A 84 4.33 -0.98 5.45
CA TYR A 84 5.54 -1.78 5.25
C TYR A 84 6.78 -0.85 5.18
N PRO A 85 7.91 -1.20 5.82
CA PRO A 85 9.07 -0.31 5.85
C PRO A 85 9.70 -0.11 4.46
N ALA A 86 10.20 1.11 4.20
CA ALA A 86 10.98 1.39 2.99
C ALA A 86 12.22 0.49 2.87
N PHE A 87 12.84 0.15 4.01
CA PHE A 87 13.98 -0.76 4.12
C PHE A 87 13.66 -1.91 5.08
N PRO A 88 12.96 -2.96 4.61
CA PRO A 88 12.51 -4.04 5.47
C PRO A 88 13.66 -4.95 5.91
N THR A 89 13.63 -5.37 7.18
CA THR A 89 14.55 -6.39 7.70
C THR A 89 14.21 -7.76 7.11
N GLN A 90 15.11 -8.74 7.29
CA GLN A 90 14.84 -10.11 6.85
C GLN A 90 13.65 -10.73 7.61
N GLU A 91 13.42 -10.31 8.86
CA GLU A 91 12.26 -10.73 9.65
C GLU A 91 10.96 -10.16 9.07
N HIS A 92 10.90 -8.86 8.76
CA HIS A 92 9.74 -8.27 8.10
C HIS A 92 9.36 -9.00 6.81
N LYS A 93 10.35 -9.35 5.98
CA LYS A 93 10.12 -10.12 4.73
C LYS A 93 9.58 -11.51 5.01
N LYS A 94 10.19 -12.22 5.95
CA LYS A 94 9.77 -13.57 6.35
C LYS A 94 8.34 -13.58 6.87
N ASP A 95 7.98 -12.61 7.70
CA ASP A 95 6.66 -12.54 8.32
C ASP A 95 5.57 -12.18 7.33
N VAL A 96 5.79 -11.19 6.45
CA VAL A 96 4.84 -10.86 5.38
C VAL A 96 4.67 -12.03 4.42
N LEU A 97 5.76 -12.68 4.00
CA LEU A 97 5.67 -13.84 3.13
C LEU A 97 4.88 -14.98 3.79
N LYS A 98 5.16 -15.28 5.06
CA LYS A 98 4.43 -16.30 5.82
C LYS A 98 2.96 -15.94 5.96
N PHE A 99 2.64 -14.69 6.25
CA PHE A 99 1.26 -14.19 6.32
C PHE A 99 0.52 -14.39 5.00
N LEU A 100 1.10 -13.95 3.87
CA LEU A 100 0.49 -14.08 2.55
C LEU A 100 0.23 -15.55 2.19
N ILE A 101 1.20 -16.43 2.43
CA ILE A 101 1.04 -17.87 2.19
C ILE A 101 -0.08 -18.45 3.07
N LEU A 102 -0.11 -18.13 4.36
CA LEU A 102 -1.15 -18.61 5.28
C LEU A 102 -2.52 -18.10 4.87
N LEU A 103 -2.63 -16.83 4.48
CA LEU A 103 -3.87 -16.24 3.98
C LEU A 103 -4.44 -17.08 2.82
N THR A 104 -3.62 -17.46 1.84
CA THR A 104 -4.08 -18.28 0.72
C THR A 104 -4.59 -19.67 1.13
N LYS A 105 -4.15 -20.20 2.28
CA LYS A 105 -4.54 -21.52 2.79
C LYS A 105 -5.82 -21.48 3.61
N VAL A 106 -5.99 -20.42 4.42
CA VAL A 106 -7.09 -20.31 5.38
C VAL A 106 -8.22 -19.38 4.93
N PHE A 107 -8.10 -18.78 3.73
CA PHE A 107 -9.13 -17.88 3.23
C PHE A 107 -10.50 -18.59 3.14
N PRO A 108 -11.58 -18.07 3.77
CA PRO A 108 -12.82 -18.84 3.97
C PRO A 108 -13.58 -19.25 2.71
N CYS A 109 -13.30 -18.60 1.57
CA CYS A 109 -13.88 -18.94 0.28
C CYS A 109 -12.95 -19.91 -0.48
N GLY A 110 -13.31 -21.19 -0.58
CA GLY A 110 -12.47 -22.23 -1.19
C GLY A 110 -12.02 -21.94 -2.63
N ASP A 111 -12.93 -21.47 -3.50
CA ASP A 111 -12.56 -21.10 -4.87
C ASP A 111 -11.68 -19.84 -4.94
N CYS A 112 -11.89 -18.91 -4.01
CA CYS A 112 -11.05 -17.72 -3.89
C CYS A 112 -9.65 -18.09 -3.42
N ALA A 113 -9.54 -18.98 -2.43
CA ALA A 113 -8.29 -19.49 -1.90
C ALA A 113 -7.46 -20.20 -2.97
N LYS A 114 -8.07 -21.14 -3.72
CA LYS A 114 -7.41 -21.84 -4.85
C LYS A 114 -6.91 -20.87 -5.91
N HIS A 115 -7.74 -19.88 -6.27
CA HIS A 115 -7.33 -18.85 -7.22
C HIS A 115 -6.15 -18.02 -6.69
N MET A 116 -6.20 -17.60 -5.42
CA MET A 116 -5.13 -16.83 -4.78
C MET A 116 -3.82 -17.61 -4.68
N GLN A 117 -3.88 -18.92 -4.37
CA GLN A 117 -2.71 -19.81 -4.36
C GLN A 117 -2.05 -19.88 -5.73
N LYS A 118 -2.84 -20.10 -6.80
CA LYS A 118 -2.31 -20.11 -8.16
C LYS A 118 -1.70 -18.75 -8.52
N MET A 119 -2.43 -17.67 -8.25
CA MET A 119 -1.98 -16.31 -8.53
C MET A 119 -0.65 -15.99 -7.83
N PHE A 120 -0.51 -16.32 -6.54
CA PHE A 120 0.73 -16.08 -5.79
C PHE A 120 1.88 -17.00 -6.23
N SER A 121 1.58 -18.16 -6.81
CA SER A 121 2.60 -19.04 -7.41
C SER A 121 3.10 -18.50 -8.75
N ASP A 122 2.20 -18.01 -9.60
CA ASP A 122 2.54 -17.46 -10.91
C ASP A 122 3.13 -16.05 -10.80
N TYR A 123 2.74 -15.31 -9.76
CA TYR A 123 3.16 -13.95 -9.49
C TYR A 123 3.67 -13.80 -8.03
N PRO A 124 4.90 -14.24 -7.74
CA PRO A 124 5.44 -14.28 -6.38
C PRO A 124 5.48 -12.90 -5.70
N PRO A 125 5.25 -12.82 -4.37
CA PRO A 125 5.33 -11.57 -3.61
C PRO A 125 6.64 -10.80 -3.79
N ARG A 126 6.56 -9.53 -4.21
CA ARG A 126 7.68 -8.59 -4.19
C ARG A 126 7.65 -7.81 -2.88
N ILE A 127 8.60 -8.10 -2.00
CA ILE A 127 8.66 -7.56 -0.63
C ILE A 127 10.05 -7.00 -0.30
N SER A 128 10.81 -6.62 -1.32
CA SER A 128 12.14 -6.03 -1.17
C SER A 128 12.10 -4.64 -0.54
N SER A 129 11.01 -3.90 -0.75
CA SER A 129 10.77 -2.56 -0.25
C SER A 129 9.27 -2.31 -0.07
N HIS A 130 8.93 -1.19 0.58
CA HIS A 130 7.57 -0.65 0.63
C HIS A 130 6.96 -0.53 -0.78
N ASP A 131 7.63 0.20 -1.68
CA ASP A 131 7.11 0.53 -3.01
C ASP A 131 6.87 -0.77 -3.83
N ASP A 132 7.79 -1.74 -3.73
CA ASP A 132 7.63 -3.05 -4.39
C ASP A 132 6.39 -3.81 -3.91
N PHE A 133 6.12 -3.76 -2.59
CA PHE A 133 5.01 -4.48 -1.98
C PHE A 133 3.67 -3.84 -2.29
N VAL A 134 3.57 -2.51 -2.19
CA VAL A 134 2.37 -1.74 -2.58
C VAL A 134 2.04 -2.00 -4.05
N GLN A 135 3.03 -1.89 -4.94
CA GLN A 135 2.83 -2.09 -6.37
C GLN A 135 2.41 -3.53 -6.69
N TRP A 136 3.11 -4.53 -6.13
CA TRP A 136 2.76 -5.94 -6.33
C TRP A 136 1.34 -6.27 -5.85
N LEU A 137 0.95 -5.75 -4.68
CA LEU A 137 -0.36 -6.03 -4.12
C LEU A 137 -1.48 -5.38 -4.95
N CYS A 138 -1.26 -4.18 -5.46
CA CYS A 138 -2.19 -3.53 -6.39
C CYS A 138 -2.39 -4.34 -7.67
N GLU A 139 -1.31 -4.82 -8.28
CA GLU A 139 -1.37 -5.64 -9.49
C GLU A 139 -2.13 -6.95 -9.24
N CYS A 140 -1.86 -7.63 -8.11
CA CYS A 140 -2.63 -8.80 -7.69
C CYS A 140 -4.13 -8.50 -7.52
N HIS A 141 -4.48 -7.35 -6.93
CA HIS A 141 -5.88 -6.93 -6.81
C HIS A 141 -6.50 -6.70 -8.19
N ASN A 142 -5.75 -6.11 -9.12
CA ASN A 142 -6.16 -5.88 -10.50
C ASN A 142 -6.37 -7.18 -11.30
N MET A 143 -5.57 -8.23 -11.06
CA MET A 143 -5.82 -9.57 -11.62
C MET A 143 -7.16 -10.14 -11.13
N VAL A 144 -7.49 -9.90 -9.85
CA VAL A 144 -8.81 -10.28 -9.31
C VAL A 144 -9.92 -9.42 -9.92
N ASN A 145 -9.71 -8.12 -10.10
CA ASN A 145 -10.66 -7.22 -10.77
C ASN A 145 -10.93 -7.69 -12.20
N GLU A 146 -9.90 -8.01 -12.97
CA GLU A 146 -10.01 -8.53 -14.33
C GLU A 146 -10.85 -9.81 -14.37
N ARG A 147 -10.52 -10.79 -13.51
CA ARG A 147 -11.28 -12.05 -13.38
C ARG A 147 -12.76 -11.79 -13.06
N LEU A 148 -13.05 -10.80 -12.23
CA LEU A 148 -14.40 -10.42 -11.83
C LEU A 148 -15.07 -9.41 -12.78
N LYS A 149 -14.40 -9.03 -13.88
CA LYS A 149 -14.86 -8.02 -14.85
C LYS A 149 -15.14 -6.66 -14.20
N LEU A 150 -14.31 -6.28 -13.23
CA LEU A 150 -14.33 -4.97 -12.56
C LEU A 150 -13.28 -4.03 -13.20
N PRO A 151 -13.47 -2.70 -13.07
CA PRO A 151 -12.49 -1.74 -13.53
C PRO A 151 -11.10 -1.96 -12.93
N GLN A 152 -10.07 -1.69 -13.72
CA GLN A 152 -8.69 -1.69 -13.26
C GLN A 152 -8.40 -0.42 -12.46
N PHE A 153 -7.58 -0.56 -11.42
CA PHE A 153 -7.10 0.54 -10.61
C PHE A 153 -5.70 0.99 -11.08
N ASP A 154 -5.45 2.30 -11.09
CA ASP A 154 -4.14 2.87 -11.43
C ASP A 154 -3.16 2.70 -10.27
N CYS A 155 -2.30 1.69 -10.34
CA CYS A 155 -1.37 1.36 -9.25
C CYS A 155 -0.37 2.47 -8.91
N SER A 156 -0.16 3.47 -9.79
CA SER A 156 0.67 4.64 -9.45
C SER A 156 0.09 5.48 -8.31
N LYS A 157 -1.19 5.29 -7.98
CA LYS A 157 -1.92 5.97 -6.90
C LYS A 157 -2.15 5.08 -5.69
N ALA A 158 -1.65 3.84 -5.68
CA ALA A 158 -1.97 2.88 -4.63
C ALA A 158 -1.51 3.36 -3.24
N ASP A 159 -0.36 4.03 -3.15
CA ASP A 159 0.20 4.54 -1.89
C ASP A 159 -0.58 5.76 -1.32
N GLU A 160 -1.44 6.40 -2.11
CA GLU A 160 -2.18 7.60 -1.70
C GLU A 160 -3.51 7.29 -1.01
N ILE A 161 -3.99 6.05 -1.07
CA ILE A 161 -5.37 5.68 -0.69
C ILE A 161 -5.45 5.00 0.67
N TRP A 162 -4.37 4.33 1.08
CA TRP A 162 -4.39 3.45 2.23
C TRP A 162 -3.65 4.07 3.40
N GLU A 163 -4.36 4.32 4.49
CA GLU A 163 -3.82 4.84 5.74
C GLU A 163 -4.09 3.85 6.87
N CYS A 164 -3.18 3.77 7.86
CA CYS A 164 -3.38 2.92 9.03
C CYS A 164 -4.25 3.55 10.12
N GLY A 165 -4.43 4.88 10.09
CA GLY A 165 -5.16 5.62 11.11
C GLY A 165 -4.48 5.59 12.49
N CYS A 166 -3.20 5.24 12.57
CA CYS A 166 -2.44 5.27 13.81
C CYS A 166 -1.94 6.68 14.09
N GLU A 167 -2.00 7.11 15.35
CA GLU A 167 -1.27 8.30 15.82
C GLU A 167 0.23 7.99 15.86
N VAL A 168 1.05 8.97 15.47
CA VAL A 168 2.53 8.85 15.40
C VAL A 168 3.14 9.22 16.75
#